data_AF-A0A949SF04-F1
#
_entry.id   AF-A0A949SF04-F1
#
_cell.length_a   1.000
_cell.length_b   1.000
_cell.length_c   1.000
_cell.angle_alpha   90.00
_cell.angle_beta   90.00
_cell.angle_gamma   90.00
#
_symmetry.space_group_name_H-M   'P 1'
#
loop_
_entity.id
_entity.type
_entity.pdbx_description
1 polymer ?
#
loop_
_entity_poly.entity_id
_entity_poly.type
_entity_poly.pdbx_seq_one_letter_code
_entity_poly.pdbx_strand_id
1 'polypeptide(L)'
;MKKSIFIVFLAISSLLTAQNPIEVGQSQLNAGFGFSNYGLPVYLGFDYGVHEDITVGAELSFRSYNDDVWGTKYSHKVYGFAGNANYHFNNLLGIEPTYDVYAGLNVGFYAWSSSSGYKGNRTSGLG
;
A
#
# COMPACT_ATOMS: atom_id res chain seq x y z
N MET A 1 -4.09 -6.18 27.82
CA MET A 1 -3.46 -6.35 26.49
C MET A 1 -4.05 -5.42 25.44
N LYS A 2 -5.33 -5.55 25.03
CA LYS A 2 -5.93 -4.69 23.97
C LYS A 2 -5.85 -3.17 24.24
N LYS A 3 -6.15 -2.75 25.48
CA LYS A 3 -6.08 -1.33 25.89
C LYS A 3 -4.65 -0.77 25.91
N SER A 4 -3.68 -1.58 26.33
CA SER A 4 -2.26 -1.21 26.37
C SER A 4 -1.67 -1.02 24.97
N ILE A 5 -2.04 -1.90 24.02
CA ILE A 5 -1.63 -1.77 22.61
C ILE A 5 -2.18 -0.49 21.98
N PHE A 6 -3.44 -0.15 22.27
CA PHE A 6 -4.06 1.07 21.77
C PHE A 6 -3.38 2.35 22.29
N ILE A 7 -3.03 2.38 23.57
CA ILE A 7 -2.32 3.53 24.17
C ILE A 7 -0.92 3.69 23.58
N VAL A 8 -0.20 2.58 23.38
CA VAL A 8 1.12 2.59 22.72
C VAL A 8 1.01 3.10 21.28
N PHE A 9 0.01 2.65 20.53
CA PHE A 9 -0.25 3.14 19.18
C PHE A 9 -0.54 4.65 19.15
N LEU A 10 -1.37 5.15 20.08
CA LEU A 10 -1.69 6.57 20.19
C LEU A 10 -0.45 7.41 20.53
N ALA A 11 0.40 6.93 21.44
CA ALA A 11 1.66 7.61 21.80
C ALA A 11 2.67 7.63 20.64
N ILE A 12 2.76 6.55 19.86
CA ILE A 12 3.62 6.51 18.66
C ILE A 12 3.09 7.47 17.59
N SER A 13 1.77 7.56 17.41
CA SER A 13 1.19 8.44 16.39
C SER A 13 1.48 9.93 16.62
N SER A 14 1.62 10.37 17.87
CA SER A 14 2.01 11.75 18.19
C SER A 14 3.48 12.09 17.90
N LEU A 15 4.32 11.08 17.60
CA LEU A 15 5.74 11.27 17.27
C LEU A 15 6.00 11.23 15.76
N LEU A 16 5.00 10.89 14.95
CA LEU A 16 5.14 10.82 13.50
C LEU A 16 5.10 12.23 12.91
N THR A 17 6.19 12.63 12.26
CA THR A 17 6.19 13.82 11.39
C THR A 17 5.99 13.35 9.96
N ALA A 18 4.93 13.82 9.30
CA ALA A 18 4.71 13.58 7.87
C ALA A 18 5.53 14.62 7.10
N GLN A 19 6.81 14.34 6.87
CA GLN A 19 7.68 15.22 6.09
C GLN A 19 7.57 14.83 4.62
N ASN A 20 7.02 15.74 3.83
CA ASN A 20 7.00 15.67 2.37
C ASN A 20 7.61 16.97 1.82
N PRO A 21 8.24 16.96 0.63
CA PRO A 21 8.64 15.78 -0.14
C PRO A 21 9.70 14.93 0.58
N ILE A 22 9.84 13.65 0.19
CA ILE A 22 10.90 12.78 0.73
C ILE A 22 12.26 13.28 0.21
N GLU A 23 13.11 13.79 1.09
CA GLU A 23 14.45 14.26 0.72
C GLU A 23 15.35 13.14 0.17
N VAL A 24 16.34 13.51 -0.63
CA VAL A 24 17.32 12.57 -1.18
C VAL A 24 18.04 11.84 -0.04
N GLY A 25 18.01 10.51 -0.09
CA GLY A 25 18.60 9.66 0.93
C GLY A 25 17.70 9.37 2.13
N GLN A 26 16.53 10.00 2.22
CA GLN A 26 15.53 9.71 3.25
C GLN A 26 14.61 8.56 2.81
N SER A 27 14.05 7.89 3.82
CA SER A 27 13.08 6.80 3.63
C SER A 27 11.78 7.14 4.35
N GLN A 28 10.66 6.78 3.74
CA GLN A 28 9.33 6.92 4.34
C GLN A 28 8.63 5.57 4.38
N LEU A 29 8.04 5.26 5.54
CA LEU A 29 7.06 4.18 5.66
C LEU A 29 5.67 4.80 5.60
N ASN A 30 4.81 4.21 4.79
CA ASN A 30 3.42 4.62 4.66
C ASN A 30 2.50 3.41 4.72
N ALA A 31 1.28 3.62 5.20
CA ALA A 31 0.27 2.58 5.25
C ALA A 31 -1.09 3.22 5.01
N GLY A 32 -2.00 2.48 4.38
CA GLY A 32 -3.31 3.00 4.05
C GLY A 32 -4.29 1.93 3.63
N PHE A 33 -5.43 2.38 3.15
CA PHE A 33 -6.47 1.54 2.60
C PHE A 33 -7.05 2.18 1.34
N GLY A 34 -7.61 1.36 0.46
CA GLY A 34 -8.24 1.80 -0.78
C GLY A 34 -9.68 1.34 -0.89
N PHE A 35 -10.29 1.66 -2.03
CA PHE A 35 -11.64 1.20 -2.37
C PHE A 35 -11.56 0.18 -3.50
N SER A 36 -12.31 -0.90 -3.37
CA SER A 36 -12.37 -1.99 -4.35
C SER A 36 -13.71 -2.69 -4.24
N ASN A 37 -14.23 -3.18 -5.37
CA ASN A 37 -15.44 -3.99 -5.40
C ASN A 37 -15.23 -5.39 -4.76
N TYR A 38 -13.97 -5.77 -4.54
CA TYR A 38 -13.56 -7.07 -3.98
C TYR A 38 -12.93 -6.91 -2.59
N GLY A 39 -13.71 -6.38 -1.64
CA GLY A 39 -13.28 -6.14 -0.27
C GLY A 39 -12.43 -4.87 -0.10
N LEU A 40 -12.07 -4.56 1.15
CA LEU A 40 -11.27 -3.39 1.51
C LEU A 40 -9.77 -3.72 1.40
N PRO A 41 -9.03 -3.19 0.42
CA PRO A 41 -7.58 -3.32 0.37
C PRO A 41 -6.93 -2.44 1.42
N VAL A 42 -5.95 -3.01 2.10
CA VAL A 42 -5.01 -2.32 2.97
C VAL A 42 -3.61 -2.52 2.41
N TYR A 43 -2.73 -1.54 2.61
CA TYR A 43 -1.36 -1.62 2.12
C TYR A 43 -0.37 -1.03 3.11
N LEU A 44 0.88 -1.46 2.95
CA LEU A 44 2.06 -0.96 3.62
C LEU A 44 3.12 -0.71 2.54
N GLY A 45 3.53 0.55 2.39
CA GLY A 45 4.54 1.01 1.45
C GLY A 45 5.83 1.46 2.15
N PHE A 46 6.92 1.34 1.42
CA PHE A 46 8.22 1.91 1.74
C PHE A 46 8.71 2.66 0.51
N ASP A 47 9.07 3.93 0.66
CA ASP A 47 9.58 4.78 -0.41
C ASP A 47 10.93 5.40 -0.02
N TYR A 48 11.84 5.51 -0.97
CA TYR A 48 13.19 6.06 -0.80
C TYR A 48 13.46 7.17 -1.83
N GLY A 49 13.91 8.33 -1.36
CA GLY A 49 14.26 9.47 -2.19
C GLY A 49 15.57 9.25 -2.94
N VAL A 50 15.50 8.99 -4.24
CA VAL A 50 16.69 8.80 -5.11
C VAL A 50 17.08 10.08 -5.85
N HIS A 51 16.14 11.01 -6.00
CA HIS A 51 16.30 12.32 -6.59
C HIS A 51 15.38 13.31 -5.86
N GLU A 52 15.65 14.61 -5.98
CA GLU A 52 14.79 15.67 -5.42
C GLU A 52 13.34 15.61 -5.92
N ASP A 53 13.11 14.96 -7.06
CA ASP A 53 11.81 14.79 -7.71
C ASP A 53 11.42 13.32 -7.90
N ILE A 54 12.24 12.35 -7.44
CA ILE A 54 12.00 10.93 -7.72
C ILE A 54 12.14 10.10 -6.46
N THR A 55 11.10 9.32 -6.18
CA THR A 55 11.11 8.27 -5.17
C THR A 55 10.94 6.91 -5.83
N VAL A 56 11.57 5.90 -5.24
CA VAL A 56 11.37 4.50 -5.61
C VAL A 56 11.08 3.69 -4.37
N GLY A 57 10.22 2.70 -4.50
CA GLY A 57 9.68 2.01 -3.34
C GLY A 57 9.19 0.61 -3.61
N ALA A 58 8.66 0.01 -2.55
CA ALA A 58 7.97 -1.26 -2.59
C ALA A 58 6.70 -1.19 -1.74
N GLU A 59 5.65 -1.85 -2.20
CA GLU A 59 4.36 -1.93 -1.55
C GLU A 59 3.96 -3.39 -1.32
N LEU A 60 3.47 -3.66 -0.12
CA LEU A 60 2.73 -4.87 0.23
C LEU A 60 1.26 -4.53 0.41
N SER A 61 0.38 -5.22 -0.30
CA SER A 61 -1.06 -5.05 -0.15
C SER A 61 -1.77 -6.34 0.24
N PHE A 62 -2.86 -6.20 0.98
CA PHE A 62 -3.72 -7.30 1.38
C PHE A 62 -5.17 -6.90 1.23
N ARG A 63 -5.98 -7.80 0.66
CA ARG A 63 -7.44 -7.68 0.71
C ARG A 63 -8.07 -9.04 0.90
N SER A 64 -9.21 -9.05 1.58
CA SER A 64 -10.06 -10.24 1.73
C SER A 64 -11.48 -9.90 1.34
N TYR A 65 -12.12 -10.82 0.62
CA TYR A 65 -13.54 -10.73 0.31
C TYR A 65 -14.18 -12.11 0.39
N ASN A 66 -15.48 -12.14 0.64
CA ASN A 66 -16.28 -13.36 0.63
C ASN A 66 -17.22 -13.30 -0.57
N ASP A 67 -17.38 -14.43 -1.24
CA ASP A 67 -18.29 -14.59 -2.36
C ASP A 67 -19.27 -15.73 -2.06
N ASP A 68 -20.50 -15.65 -2.56
CA ASP A 68 -21.54 -16.68 -2.40
C ASP A 68 -21.89 -17.24 -3.77
N VAL A 69 -21.45 -18.47 -4.02
CA VAL A 69 -21.75 -19.19 -5.27
C VAL A 69 -22.66 -20.36 -4.94
N TRP A 70 -23.90 -20.29 -5.40
CA TRP A 70 -24.93 -21.33 -5.22
C TRP A 70 -25.13 -21.75 -3.76
N GLY A 71 -25.14 -20.79 -2.82
CA GLY A 71 -25.37 -21.05 -1.39
C GLY A 71 -24.13 -21.51 -0.62
N THR A 72 -22.97 -21.55 -1.29
CA THR A 72 -21.68 -21.89 -0.67
C THR A 72 -20.82 -20.65 -0.57
N LYS A 73 -20.43 -20.30 0.67
CA LYS A 73 -19.56 -19.16 0.96
C LYS A 73 -18.10 -19.51 0.72
N TYR A 74 -17.46 -18.79 -0.19
CA TYR A 74 -16.03 -18.87 -0.44
C TYR A 74 -15.34 -17.63 0.12
N SER A 75 -14.20 -17.84 0.80
CA SER A 75 -13.37 -16.75 1.29
C SER A 75 -12.11 -16.67 0.45
N HIS A 76 -11.86 -15.49 -0.10
CA HIS A 76 -10.72 -15.19 -0.94
C HIS A 76 -9.80 -14.21 -0.22
N LYS A 77 -8.51 -14.52 -0.26
CA LYS A 77 -7.43 -13.66 0.22
C LYS A 77 -6.52 -13.32 -0.94
N VAL A 78 -6.21 -12.04 -1.08
CA VAL A 78 -5.31 -11.53 -2.11
C VAL A 78 -4.17 -10.82 -1.42
N TYR A 79 -2.95 -11.22 -1.76
CA TYR A 79 -1.72 -10.57 -1.36
C TYR A 79 -1.12 -9.93 -2.60
N GLY A 80 -0.72 -8.67 -2.52
CA GLY A 80 0.00 -7.96 -3.57
C GLY A 80 1.39 -7.59 -3.10
N PHE A 81 2.33 -7.66 -4.03
CA PHE A 81 3.67 -7.09 -3.89
C PHE A 81 3.97 -6.29 -5.14
N ALA A 82 4.36 -5.03 -4.99
CA ALA A 82 4.71 -4.17 -6.10
C ALA A 82 5.99 -3.38 -5.80
N GLY A 83 6.80 -3.14 -6.82
CA GLY A 83 7.75 -2.04 -6.83
C GLY A 83 7.05 -0.78 -7.37
N ASN A 84 7.41 0.38 -6.84
CA ASN A 84 6.86 1.65 -7.28
C ASN A 84 7.97 2.66 -7.63
N ALA A 85 7.66 3.59 -8.53
CA ALA A 85 8.48 4.75 -8.81
C ALA A 85 7.58 5.96 -9.04
N ASN A 86 7.82 7.05 -8.32
CA ASN A 86 7.00 8.26 -8.36
C ASN A 86 7.84 9.47 -8.75
N TYR A 87 7.32 10.28 -9.67
CA TYR A 87 7.86 11.58 -10.03
C TYR A 87 7.03 12.69 -9.38
N HIS A 88 7.69 13.55 -8.62
CA HIS A 88 7.12 14.66 -7.87
C HIS A 88 7.24 15.95 -8.70
N PHE A 89 6.12 16.63 -8.94
CA PHE A 89 6.07 17.81 -9.81
C PHE A 89 6.35 19.13 -9.08
N ASN A 90 6.73 19.06 -7.80
CA ASN A 90 6.88 20.22 -6.92
C ASN A 90 7.84 21.26 -7.46
N ASN A 91 9.05 20.84 -7.84
CA ASN A 91 10.06 21.74 -8.39
C ASN A 91 9.64 22.28 -9.77
N LEU A 92 9.02 21.44 -10.61
CA LEU A 92 8.57 21.82 -11.95
C LEU A 92 7.43 22.87 -11.91
N LEU A 93 6.51 22.74 -10.96
CA LEU A 93 5.31 23.58 -10.85
C LEU A 93 5.44 24.69 -9.79
N GLY A 94 6.56 24.75 -9.06
CA GLY A 94 6.77 25.72 -7.98
C GLY A 94 5.78 25.56 -6.83
N ILE A 95 5.40 24.33 -6.50
CA ILE A 95 4.43 24.02 -5.43
C ILE A 95 5.14 24.11 -4.07
N GLU A 96 4.48 24.72 -3.08
CA GLU A 96 4.99 24.76 -1.71
C GLU A 96 5.19 23.34 -1.15
N PRO A 97 6.29 23.05 -0.42
CA PRO A 97 6.59 21.70 0.11
C PRO A 97 5.50 21.08 1.00
N THR A 98 4.56 21.88 1.49
CA THR A 98 3.39 21.43 2.26
C THR A 98 2.44 20.55 1.45
N TYR A 99 2.47 20.67 0.13
CA TYR A 99 1.70 19.87 -0.81
C TYR A 99 2.65 19.11 -1.72
N ASP A 100 2.34 17.86 -2.03
CA ASP A 100 3.13 17.05 -2.95
C ASP A 100 2.22 16.48 -4.03
N VAL A 101 2.45 16.91 -5.27
CA VAL A 101 1.72 16.43 -6.45
C VAL A 101 2.66 15.53 -7.21
N TYR A 102 2.31 14.25 -7.31
CA TYR A 102 3.14 13.26 -7.98
C TYR A 102 2.34 12.36 -8.91
N ALA A 103 3.04 11.73 -9.84
CA ALA A 103 2.52 10.63 -10.64
C ALA A 103 3.54 9.49 -10.58
N GLY A 104 3.04 8.26 -10.50
CA GLY A 104 3.90 7.10 -10.36
C GLY A 104 3.43 5.89 -11.14
N LEU A 105 4.36 4.96 -11.28
CA LEU A 105 4.13 3.65 -11.86
C LEU A 105 4.35 2.60 -10.78
N ASN A 106 3.46 1.62 -10.74
CA ASN A 106 3.56 0.43 -9.91
C ASN A 106 3.70 -0.78 -10.82
N VAL A 107 4.63 -1.67 -10.51
CA VAL A 107 4.80 -2.95 -11.22
C VAL A 107 4.92 -4.04 -10.17
N GLY A 108 4.02 -5.02 -10.23
CA GLY A 108 3.93 -6.02 -9.17
C GLY A 108 3.30 -7.33 -9.59
N PHE A 109 3.11 -8.18 -8.59
CA PHE A 109 2.41 -9.45 -8.71
C PHE A 109 1.38 -9.59 -7.57
N TYR A 110 0.29 -10.27 -7.88
CA TYR A 110 -0.73 -10.63 -6.90
C TYR A 110 -0.81 -12.15 -6.74
N ALA A 111 -0.82 -12.60 -5.50
CA ALA A 111 -1.02 -13.98 -5.10
C ALA A 111 -2.42 -14.16 -4.49
N TRP A 112 -3.19 -15.09 -5.06
CA TRP A 112 -4.51 -15.46 -4.55
C TRP A 112 -4.45 -16.75 -3.74
N SER A 113 -5.04 -16.72 -2.55
CA SER A 113 -5.24 -17.89 -1.70
C SER A 113 -6.72 -18.04 -1.37
N SER A 114 -7.28 -19.21 -1.66
CA SER A 114 -8.69 -19.56 -1.37
C SER A 114 -8.74 -20.78 -0.42
N SER A 115 -9.75 -20.88 0.44
CA SER A 115 -9.82 -21.92 1.49
C SER A 115 -10.00 -23.35 0.95
N SER A 116 -9.64 -24.33 1.80
CA SER A 116 -9.52 -25.77 1.50
C SER A 116 -10.82 -26.37 0.95
N GLY A 117 -10.85 -26.58 -0.37
CA GLY A 117 -12.00 -27.11 -1.12
C GLY A 117 -12.08 -26.55 -2.55
N TYR A 118 -11.45 -25.39 -2.79
CA TYR A 118 -11.42 -24.76 -4.11
C TYR A 118 -10.07 -25.02 -4.82
N LYS A 119 -10.07 -25.85 -5.88
CA LYS A 119 -8.87 -26.14 -6.71
C LYS A 119 -8.53 -24.96 -7.64
N GLY A 120 -8.16 -23.82 -7.06
CA GLY A 120 -7.97 -22.59 -7.81
C GLY A 120 -6.95 -21.64 -7.18
N ASN A 121 -5.75 -22.13 -6.87
CA ASN A 121 -4.61 -21.23 -6.70
C ASN A 121 -4.29 -20.68 -8.08
N ARG A 122 -4.86 -19.52 -8.42
CA ARG A 122 -4.45 -18.75 -9.58
C ARG A 122 -3.44 -17.71 -9.11
N THR A 123 -2.40 -17.52 -9.89
CA THR A 123 -1.55 -16.33 -9.85
C THR A 123 -2.00 -15.48 -11.03
N SER A 124 -2.27 -14.19 -10.83
CA SER A 124 -2.29 -13.32 -12.02
C SER A 124 -0.85 -13.20 -12.48
N GLY A 125 -0.69 -12.98 -13.79
CA GLY A 125 0.54 -12.40 -14.28
C GLY A 125 0.81 -11.02 -13.65
N LEU A 126 1.88 -10.42 -14.13
CA LEU A 126 2.32 -9.08 -13.73
C LEU A 126 1.19 -8.06 -13.92
N GLY A 127 0.98 -7.23 -12.91
CA GLY A 127 0.07 -6.08 -12.91
C GLY A 127 0.86 -4.80 -12.77
#